data_AF-A0AAV7ER77-F1
#
_entry.id   AF-A0AAV7ER77-F1
#
_cell.length_a   1.000
_cell.length_b   1.000
_cell.length_c   1.000
_cell.angle_alpha   90.00
_cell.angle_beta   90.00
_cell.angle_gamma   90.00
#
_symmetry.space_group_name_H-M   'P 1'
#
loop_
_entity.id
_entity.type
_entity.pdbx_description
1 polymer ?
#
loop_
_entity_poly.entity_id
_entity_poly.type
_entity_poly.pdbx_seq_one_letter_code
_entity_poly.pdbx_strand_id
1 'polypeptide(L)'
;MPKLEYLRSLGFSYTDTVKMVLRSPGLLTFSIDKNFRPKVDYFLNEMKGDLEELKKFPQYFSFSLERKIKPRHRLLVEHGLSLRLPDMLKVSDGEFNDRIVEMRLRLVDEKFSL
;
A
#
# COMPACT_ATOMS: atom_id res chain seq x y z
N MET A 1 5.03 20.34 -12.29
CA MET A 1 4.89 20.37 -10.82
C MET A 1 6.03 19.60 -10.16
N PRO A 2 6.77 20.20 -9.22
CA PRO A 2 7.73 19.54 -8.34
C PRO A 2 7.12 18.42 -7.47
N LYS A 3 7.94 17.42 -7.07
CA LYS A 3 7.46 16.22 -6.36
C LYS A 3 6.96 16.54 -4.95
N LEU A 4 7.66 17.42 -4.25
CA LEU A 4 7.26 17.91 -2.93
C LEU A 4 5.93 18.67 -2.99
N GLU A 5 5.75 19.52 -4.00
CA GLU A 5 4.48 20.23 -4.21
C GLU A 5 3.34 19.28 -4.53
N TYR A 6 3.60 18.25 -5.36
CA TYR A 6 2.59 17.23 -5.62
C TYR A 6 2.18 16.49 -4.34
N LEU A 7 3.13 16.01 -3.53
CA LEU A 7 2.81 15.34 -2.26
C LEU A 7 1.99 16.27 -1.35
N ARG A 8 2.34 17.55 -1.27
CA ARG A 8 1.54 18.53 -0.50
C ARG A 8 0.14 18.75 -1.07
N SER A 9 -0.02 18.72 -2.41
CA SER A 9 -1.34 18.82 -3.05
C SER A 9 -2.27 17.64 -2.73
N LEU A 10 -1.73 16.52 -2.27
CA LEU A 10 -2.52 15.39 -1.76
C LEU A 10 -3.09 15.64 -0.35
N GLY A 11 -2.62 16.68 0.35
CA GLY A 11 -3.02 17.01 1.72
C GLY A 11 -1.93 16.79 2.78
N PHE A 12 -0.71 16.38 2.39
CA PHE A 12 0.39 16.26 3.34
C PHE A 12 0.93 17.63 3.77
N SER A 13 1.23 17.78 5.06
CA SER A 13 1.96 18.97 5.54
C SER A 13 3.39 19.00 4.96
N TYR A 14 4.03 20.17 5.00
CA TYR A 14 5.44 20.28 4.59
C TYR A 14 6.34 19.34 5.41
N THR A 15 6.15 19.34 6.74
CA THR A 15 6.91 18.49 7.66
C THR A 15 6.71 17.01 7.38
N ASP A 16 5.47 16.58 7.09
CA ASP A 16 5.18 15.20 6.73
C ASP A 16 5.84 14.82 5.41
N THR A 17 5.76 15.71 4.42
CA THR A 17 6.38 15.50 3.11
C THR A 17 7.90 15.32 3.24
N VAL A 18 8.56 16.16 4.04
CA VAL A 18 10.00 16.02 4.31
C VAL A 18 10.31 14.69 5.00
N LYS A 19 9.54 14.32 6.04
CA LYS A 19 9.72 13.03 6.74
C LYS A 19 9.53 11.83 5.81
N MET A 20 8.54 11.88 4.92
CA MET A 20 8.31 10.84 3.91
C MET A 20 9.52 10.68 2.99
N VAL A 21 10.07 11.79 2.49
CA VAL A 21 11.25 11.79 1.61
C VAL A 21 12.50 11.29 2.34
N LEU A 22 12.73 11.71 3.59
CA LEU A 22 13.86 11.20 4.39
C LEU A 22 13.78 9.68 4.58
N ARG A 23 12.58 9.13 4.76
CA ARG A 23 12.35 7.67 4.91
C ARG A 23 12.33 6.92 3.58
N SER A 24 12.10 7.61 2.46
CA SER A 24 12.07 7.03 1.12
C SER A 24 12.57 8.04 0.09
N PRO A 25 13.90 8.22 -0.05
CA PRO A 25 14.47 9.22 -0.96
C PRO A 25 14.07 9.01 -2.44
N GLY A 26 13.77 7.76 -2.82
CA GLY A 26 13.28 7.40 -4.16
C GLY A 26 12.00 8.13 -4.58
N LEU A 27 11.21 8.67 -3.64
CA LEU A 27 10.06 9.52 -3.97
C LEU A 27 10.43 10.70 -4.90
N LEU A 28 11.66 11.20 -4.82
CA LEU A 28 12.12 12.31 -5.66
C LEU A 28 12.41 11.89 -7.11
N THR A 29 12.59 10.60 -7.38
CA THR A 29 12.92 10.05 -8.70
C THR A 29 11.70 9.56 -9.47
N PHE A 30 10.58 9.32 -8.79
CA PHE A 30 9.37 8.80 -9.41
C PHE A 30 8.61 9.85 -10.22
N SER A 31 8.04 9.40 -11.34
CA SER A 31 7.16 10.21 -12.19
C SER A 31 5.83 10.48 -11.48
N ILE A 32 5.34 11.72 -11.54
CA ILE A 32 4.01 12.06 -11.03
C ILE A 32 2.94 11.32 -11.81
N ASP A 33 2.96 11.43 -13.13
CA ASP A 33 1.88 10.90 -13.98
C ASP A 33 1.96 9.37 -14.13
N LYS A 34 3.18 8.80 -14.17
CA LYS A 34 3.37 7.35 -14.41
C LYS A 34 3.51 6.51 -13.14
N ASN A 35 3.70 7.12 -11.97
CA ASN A 35 3.87 6.39 -10.71
C ASN A 35 2.94 6.93 -9.62
N PHE A 36 3.08 8.20 -9.23
CA PHE A 36 2.31 8.71 -8.09
C PHE A 36 0.80 8.71 -8.32
N ARG A 37 0.33 9.40 -9.36
CA ARG A 37 -1.11 9.54 -9.65
C ARG A 37 -1.84 8.20 -9.73
N PRO A 38 -1.42 7.23 -10.58
CA PRO A 38 -2.15 5.97 -10.69
C PRO A 38 -2.12 5.15 -9.40
N LYS A 39 -1.07 5.27 -8.58
CA LYS A 39 -0.98 4.56 -7.29
C LYS A 39 -1.80 5.20 -6.18
N VAL A 40 -1.86 6.53 -6.14
CA VAL A 40 -2.73 7.28 -5.21
C VAL A 40 -4.19 7.02 -5.56
N ASP A 41 -4.54 7.13 -6.84
CA ASP A 41 -5.89 6.87 -7.33
C ASP A 41 -6.36 5.47 -6.95
N TYR A 42 -5.57 4.44 -7.26
CA TYR A 42 -5.89 3.08 -6.87
C TYR A 42 -6.02 2.91 -5.35
N PHE A 43 -5.12 3.52 -4.57
CA PHE A 43 -5.12 3.38 -3.13
C PHE A 43 -6.36 4.01 -2.46
N LEU A 44 -6.72 5.22 -2.86
CA LEU A 44 -7.84 5.94 -2.26
C LEU A 44 -9.20 5.43 -2.80
N ASN A 45 -9.28 5.15 -4.10
CA ASN A 45 -10.56 4.84 -4.75
C ASN A 45 -10.87 3.34 -4.75
N GLU A 46 -9.89 2.46 -4.92
CA GLU A 46 -10.10 1.01 -5.00
C GLU A 46 -9.81 0.32 -3.66
N MET A 47 -8.67 0.61 -3.04
CA MET A 47 -8.31 0.00 -1.75
C MET A 47 -9.02 0.65 -0.55
N LYS A 48 -9.69 1.79 -0.76
CA LYS A 48 -10.33 2.60 0.30
C LYS A 48 -9.39 2.96 1.45
N GLY A 49 -8.10 3.10 1.16
CA GLY A 49 -7.08 3.40 2.15
C GLY A 49 -7.03 4.88 2.52
N ASP A 50 -6.28 5.21 3.56
CA ASP A 50 -6.15 6.57 4.07
C ASP A 50 -4.77 7.21 3.79
N LEU A 51 -4.72 8.53 3.63
CA LEU A 51 -3.45 9.23 3.39
C LEU A 51 -2.44 9.02 4.54
N GLU A 52 -2.92 8.76 5.75
CA GLU A 52 -2.09 8.50 6.92
C GLU A 52 -1.26 7.21 6.76
N GLU A 53 -1.79 6.19 6.10
CA GLU A 53 -1.09 4.96 5.75
C GLU A 53 0.03 5.22 4.74
N LEU A 54 -0.23 6.03 3.70
CA LEU A 54 0.81 6.44 2.75
C LEU A 54 1.92 7.26 3.42
N LYS A 55 1.55 8.11 4.39
CA LYS A 55 2.51 8.85 5.22
C LYS A 55 3.36 7.92 6.09
N LYS A 56 2.72 6.93 6.71
CA LYS A 56 3.40 5.91 7.54
C LYS A 56 4.25 4.97 6.70
N PHE A 57 3.90 4.74 5.43
CA PHE A 57 4.57 3.81 4.53
C PHE A 57 4.84 4.39 3.13
N PRO A 58 5.76 5.38 3.01
CA PRO A 58 6.07 6.02 1.72
C PRO A 58 6.66 5.05 0.69
N GLN A 59 7.23 3.92 1.12
CA GLN A 59 7.75 2.88 0.23
C GLN A 59 6.67 2.24 -0.64
N TYR A 60 5.38 2.46 -0.35
CA TYR A 60 4.27 2.10 -1.23
C TYR A 60 4.53 2.47 -2.70
N PHE A 61 5.06 3.68 -2.94
CA PHE A 61 5.35 4.19 -4.29
C PHE A 61 6.51 3.48 -5.01
N SER A 62 7.29 2.65 -4.31
CA SER A 62 8.35 1.84 -4.90
C SER A 62 7.85 0.51 -5.46
N PHE A 63 6.68 0.03 -5.03
CA PHE A 63 6.14 -1.25 -5.52
C PHE A 63 5.40 -1.09 -6.84
N SER A 64 5.48 -2.10 -7.70
CA SER A 64 4.76 -2.11 -8.98
C SER A 64 3.25 -2.15 -8.74
N LEU A 65 2.51 -1.22 -9.36
CA LEU A 65 1.05 -1.18 -9.28
C LEU A 65 0.44 -2.46 -9.88
N GLU A 66 0.82 -2.78 -11.11
CA GLU A 66 0.25 -3.91 -11.86
C GLU A 66 0.79 -5.27 -11.40
N ARG A 67 2.07 -5.36 -11.02
CA ARG A 67 2.69 -6.66 -10.69
C ARG A 67 2.64 -7.04 -9.22
N LYS A 68 2.36 -6.10 -8.31
CA LYS A 68 2.39 -6.37 -6.86
C LYS A 68 1.20 -5.81 -6.11
N ILE A 69 0.91 -4.51 -6.22
CA ILE A 69 -0.15 -3.88 -5.42
C ILE A 69 -1.53 -4.45 -5.80
N LYS A 70 -1.92 -4.37 -7.09
CA LYS A 70 -3.22 -4.84 -7.56
C LYS A 70 -3.44 -6.34 -7.34
N PRO A 71 -2.51 -7.25 -7.70
CA PRO A 71 -2.72 -8.69 -7.49
C PRO A 71 -2.90 -9.05 -6.02
N ARG A 72 -2.07 -8.49 -5.12
CA ARG A 72 -2.14 -8.79 -3.68
C ARG A 72 -3.41 -8.23 -3.04
N HIS A 73 -3.80 -7.00 -3.38
CA HIS A 73 -5.05 -6.42 -2.89
C HIS A 73 -6.27 -7.24 -3.35
N ARG A 74 -6.34 -7.61 -4.63
CA ARG A 74 -7.47 -8.42 -5.16
C ARG A 74 -7.58 -9.77 -4.48
N LEU A 75 -6.45 -10.45 -4.26
CA LEU A 75 -6.45 -11.76 -3.59
C LEU A 75 -6.93 -11.66 -2.12
N LEU A 76 -6.54 -10.59 -1.41
CA LEU A 76 -7.05 -10.32 -0.07
C LEU A 76 -8.56 -10.12 -0.08
N VAL A 77 -9.08 -9.28 -1.00
CA VAL A 77 -10.52 -9.02 -1.14
C VAL A 77 -11.30 -10.29 -1.48
N GLU A 78 -10.81 -11.12 -2.40
CA GLU A 78 -11.43 -12.40 -2.79
C GLU A 78 -11.61 -13.33 -1.59
N HIS A 79 -10.68 -13.29 -0.62
CA HIS A 79 -10.76 -14.08 0.61
C HIS A 79 -11.43 -13.35 1.79
N GLY A 80 -11.95 -12.14 1.59
CA GLY A 80 -12.53 -11.33 2.66
C GLY A 80 -11.51 -10.90 3.73
N LEU A 81 -10.23 -10.81 3.33
CA LEU A 81 -9.10 -10.49 4.21
C LEU A 81 -8.62 -9.05 3.99
N SER A 82 -7.89 -8.54 4.97
CA SER A 82 -7.18 -7.27 4.85
C SER A 82 -5.82 -7.35 5.55
N LEU A 83 -4.84 -6.60 5.06
CA LEU A 83 -3.51 -6.48 5.66
C LEU A 83 -3.05 -5.03 5.60
N ARG A 84 -2.26 -4.62 6.59
CA ARG A 84 -1.55 -3.33 6.53
C ARG A 84 -0.58 -3.34 5.35
N LEU A 85 -0.37 -2.17 4.73
CA LEU A 85 0.52 -2.05 3.56
C LEU A 85 1.91 -2.71 3.72
N PRO A 86 2.64 -2.55 4.84
CA PRO A 86 3.95 -3.17 4.99
C PRO A 86 3.87 -4.71 4.99
N ASP A 87 2.87 -5.27 5.68
CA ASP A 87 2.62 -6.71 5.75
C ASP A 87 2.21 -7.28 4.40
N MET A 88 1.46 -6.49 3.62
CA MET A 88 1.04 -6.85 2.27
C MET A 88 2.17 -6.77 1.25
N LEU A 89 3.11 -5.81 1.34
CA LEU A 89 3.99 -5.45 0.21
C LEU A 89 5.47 -5.79 0.39
N LYS A 90 5.99 -5.77 1.62
CA LYS A 90 7.43 -5.99 1.88
C LYS A 90 7.86 -7.44 1.76
N VAL A 91 6.94 -8.35 2.03
CA VAL A 91 7.22 -9.79 2.09
C VAL A 91 7.37 -10.39 0.69
N SER A 92 8.03 -11.55 0.61
CA SER A 92 8.13 -12.34 -0.62
C SER A 92 6.76 -12.81 -1.09
N ASP A 93 6.66 -13.37 -2.30
CA ASP A 93 5.39 -13.93 -2.77
C ASP A 93 5.01 -15.19 -1.98
N GLY A 94 6.00 -16.02 -1.61
CA GLY A 94 5.80 -17.18 -0.74
C GLY A 94 5.24 -16.77 0.62
N GLU A 95 5.92 -15.86 1.31
CA GLU A 95 5.48 -15.39 2.63
C GLU A 95 4.12 -14.67 2.57
N PHE A 96 3.82 -13.95 1.48
CA PHE A 96 2.49 -13.38 1.30
C PHE A 96 1.41 -14.46 1.21
N ASN A 97 1.65 -15.51 0.42
CA ASN A 97 0.71 -16.62 0.27
C ASN A 97 0.53 -17.40 1.57
N ASP A 98 1.61 -17.65 2.31
CA ASP A 98 1.57 -18.32 3.60
C ASP A 98 0.69 -17.56 4.59
N ARG A 99 0.79 -16.23 4.63
CA ARG A 99 -0.09 -15.37 5.45
C ARG A 99 -1.56 -15.52 5.08
N ILE A 100 -1.89 -15.59 3.78
CA ILE A 100 -3.27 -15.79 3.33
C ILE A 100 -3.79 -17.15 3.82
N VAL A 101 -2.99 -18.21 3.67
CA VAL A 101 -3.37 -19.56 4.13
C VAL A 101 -3.60 -19.57 5.65
N GLU A 102 -2.67 -19.02 6.43
CA GLU A 102 -2.83 -18.93 7.89
C GLU A 102 -4.09 -18.15 8.30
N MET A 103 -4.34 -16.98 7.70
CA MET A 103 -5.52 -16.18 8.01
C MET A 103 -6.82 -16.93 7.66
N ARG A 104 -6.83 -17.67 6.55
CA ARG A 104 -8.00 -18.48 6.15
C ARG A 104 -8.25 -19.63 7.11
N LEU A 105 -7.21 -20.31 7.58
CA LEU A 105 -7.34 -21.39 8.57
C LEU A 105 -7.94 -20.85 9.88
N ARG A 106 -7.47 -19.70 10.36
CA ARG A 106 -8.04 -19.06 11.57
C ARG A 106 -9.53 -18.74 11.44
N LEU A 107 -9.95 -18.20 10.29
CA LEU A 107 -11.37 -17.90 10.04
C LEU A 107 -12.25 -19.16 9.96
N VAL A 108 -11.68 -20.28 9.51
CA VAL A 108 -12.34 -21.57 9.50
C VAL A 108 -12.50 -22.07 10.93
N ASP A 109 -11.43 -22.07 11.72
CA ASP A 109 -11.45 -22.52 13.12
C ASP A 109 -12.44 -21.71 13.97
N GLU A 110 -12.50 -20.38 13.77
CA GLU A 110 -13.45 -19.50 14.44
C GLU A 110 -14.91 -19.83 14.08
N LYS A 111 -15.19 -20.20 12.83
CA LYS A 111 -16.54 -20.58 12.37
C LYS A 111 -17.01 -21.92 12.93
N PHE A 112 -16.09 -22.84 13.22
CA PHE A 112 -16.40 -24.16 13.78
C PHE A 112 -16.36 -24.21 15.30
N SER A 113 -15.98 -23.10 15.95
CA SER A 113 -15.95 -22.95 17.42
C SER A 113 -17.22 -22.29 17.99
N LEU A 114 -18.21 -21.99 17.15
CA LEU A 114 -19.53 -21.44 17.48
C LEU A 114 -20.63 -22.45 17.14
#